data_AF-A0A2Z6RY99-F1
#
_entry.id   AF-A0A2Z6RY99-F1
#
_cell.length_a   1.000
_cell.length_b   1.000
_cell.length_c   1.000
_cell.angle_alpha   90.00
_cell.angle_beta   90.00
_cell.angle_gamma   90.00
#
_symmetry.space_group_name_H-M   'P 1'
#
loop_
_entity.id
_entity.type
_entity.pdbx_description
1 polymer ?
#
loop_
_entity_poly.entity_id
_entity_poly.type
_entity_poly.pdbx_seq_one_letter_code
_entity_poly.pdbx_strand_id
1 'polypeptide(L)'
;MVSHIKGLKKFINLHRNTKYQKLEVNWTSTFECLNCDIANNETSISSSKVKAHKVHLLIEEIPIIEQMKKSFLDLYDRWKCPSCGLEDETFDHVWTCDEHQSLLLKIKNNTIDLLYRIKQEFWDKISE
;
A
#
# COMPACT_ATOMS: atom_id res chain seq x y z
N MET A 1 23.37 13.76 2.84
CA MET A 1 22.12 13.99 2.07
C MET A 1 22.26 13.53 0.61
N VAL A 2 22.77 12.31 0.37
CA VAL A 2 23.09 11.79 -1.00
C VAL A 2 22.68 10.32 -1.18
N SER A 3 22.37 9.59 -0.09
CA SER A 3 22.02 8.16 -0.11
C SER A 3 20.60 7.89 -0.65
N HIS A 4 19.62 8.70 -0.25
CA HIS A 4 18.20 8.48 -0.60
C HIS A 4 17.93 8.64 -2.10
N ILE A 5 18.55 9.64 -2.74
CA ILE A 5 18.38 9.91 -4.18
C ILE A 5 19.00 8.80 -5.03
N LYS A 6 20.16 8.25 -4.62
CA LYS A 6 20.83 7.16 -5.34
C LYS A 6 20.03 5.85 -5.25
N GLY A 7 19.47 5.56 -4.08
CA GLY A 7 18.57 4.40 -3.88
C GLY A 7 17.27 4.54 -4.67
N LEU A 8 16.66 5.73 -4.65
CA LEU A 8 15.43 6.02 -5.37
C LEU A 8 15.58 5.85 -6.88
N LYS A 9 16.64 6.41 -7.49
CA LYS A 9 16.88 6.27 -8.93
C LYS A 9 17.01 4.80 -9.34
N LYS A 10 17.72 3.99 -8.54
CA LYS A 10 17.82 2.54 -8.77
C LYS A 10 16.46 1.86 -8.64
N PHE A 11 15.66 2.24 -7.65
CA PHE A 11 14.32 1.69 -7.42
C PHE A 11 13.36 1.99 -8.57
N ILE A 12 13.28 3.24 -9.04
CA ILE A 12 12.40 3.67 -10.14
C ILE A 12 12.80 3.00 -11.48
N ASN A 13 14.09 2.73 -11.67
CA ASN A 13 14.59 2.11 -12.89
C ASN A 13 14.34 0.59 -12.98
N LEU A 14 13.80 -0.03 -11.95
CA LEU A 14 13.39 -1.44 -12.00
C LEU A 14 12.19 -1.60 -12.94
N HIS A 15 12.18 -2.66 -13.75
CA HIS A 15 11.12 -2.90 -14.74
C HIS A 15 9.70 -2.90 -14.12
N ARG A 16 9.56 -3.51 -12.93
CA ARG A 16 8.31 -3.55 -12.16
C ARG A 16 7.81 -2.17 -11.69
N ASN A 17 8.70 -1.17 -11.65
CA ASN A 17 8.43 0.17 -11.12
C ASN A 17 8.33 1.23 -12.23
N THR A 18 8.31 0.82 -13.49
CA THR A 18 8.29 1.73 -14.66
C THR A 18 7.09 2.66 -14.66
N LYS A 19 5.95 2.27 -14.07
CA LYS A 19 4.77 3.13 -13.88
C LYS A 19 5.11 4.45 -13.17
N TYR A 20 6.03 4.41 -12.19
CA TYR A 20 6.41 5.59 -11.43
C TYR A 20 7.31 6.57 -12.17
N GLN A 21 7.83 6.21 -13.35
CA GLN A 21 8.56 7.16 -14.20
C GLN A 21 7.63 8.19 -14.84
N LYS A 22 6.35 7.83 -15.00
CA LYS A 22 5.33 8.68 -15.61
C LYS A 22 4.44 9.40 -14.59
N LEU A 23 4.43 8.92 -13.34
CA LEU A 23 3.62 9.47 -12.26
C LEU A 23 4.40 10.54 -11.48
N GLU A 24 3.75 11.65 -11.17
CA GLU A 24 4.30 12.71 -10.31
C GLU A 24 4.17 12.32 -8.83
N VAL A 25 4.97 11.35 -8.39
CA VAL A 25 4.97 10.88 -7.00
C VAL A 25 5.82 11.78 -6.12
N ASN A 26 5.24 12.30 -5.03
CA ASN A 26 6.00 12.96 -3.97
C ASN A 26 6.72 11.90 -3.10
N TRP A 27 7.92 11.52 -3.54
CA TRP A 27 8.73 10.48 -2.89
C TRP A 27 9.13 10.82 -1.45
N THR A 28 9.29 12.11 -1.11
CA THR A 28 9.61 12.52 0.26
C THR A 28 8.49 12.09 1.20
N SER A 29 7.25 12.49 0.90
CA SER A 29 6.08 12.10 1.69
C SER A 29 5.81 10.60 1.63
N THR A 30 6.06 9.94 0.48
CA THR A 30 5.95 8.48 0.40
C THR A 30 6.91 7.79 1.37
N PHE A 31 8.18 8.22 1.44
CA PHE A 31 9.15 7.62 2.37
C PHE A 31 8.81 7.90 3.83
N GLU A 32 8.26 9.06 4.15
CA GLU A 32 7.73 9.36 5.48
C GLU A 32 6.62 8.37 5.85
N CYS A 33 5.63 8.17 4.96
CA CYS A 33 4.55 7.18 5.14
C CYS A 33 5.07 5.74 5.34
N LEU A 34 6.09 5.34 4.57
CA LEU A 34 6.73 4.03 4.70
C LEU A 34 7.48 3.85 6.04
N ASN A 35 7.92 4.95 6.65
CA ASN A 35 8.70 4.95 7.89
C ASN A 35 7.91 5.32 9.16
N CYS A 36 6.62 5.70 9.06
CA CYS A 36 5.78 6.29 10.12
C CYS A 36 5.86 5.70 11.54
N ASP A 37 6.34 4.47 11.71
CA ASP A 37 6.35 3.75 12.98
C ASP A 37 7.74 3.70 13.66
N ILE A 38 8.79 4.25 13.02
CA ILE A 38 10.17 4.24 13.51
C ILE A 38 10.46 5.60 14.16
N ALA A 39 9.93 5.83 15.36
CA ALA A 39 10.22 7.03 16.15
C ALA A 39 11.64 7.04 16.74
N ASN A 40 12.23 5.85 16.90
CA ASN A 40 13.55 5.64 17.51
C ASN A 40 14.45 4.90 16.52
N ASN A 41 15.78 5.02 16.65
CA ASN A 41 16.76 4.23 15.89
C ASN A 41 16.72 2.71 16.19
N GLU A 42 15.61 2.22 16.75
CA GLU A 42 15.38 0.83 17.12
C GLU A 42 14.61 0.12 16.01
N THR A 43 15.14 -1.02 15.57
CA THR A 43 14.48 -1.91 14.62
C THR A 43 13.79 -3.04 15.35
N SER A 44 12.48 -3.21 15.13
CA SER A 44 11.73 -4.36 15.65
C SER A 44 11.27 -5.27 14.52
N ILE A 45 11.00 -6.54 14.84
CA ILE A 45 10.44 -7.49 13.86
C ILE A 45 9.05 -7.01 13.39
N SER A 46 8.23 -6.46 14.29
CA SER A 46 6.91 -5.94 13.96
C SER A 46 6.99 -4.75 12.99
N SER A 47 7.82 -3.75 13.30
CA SER A 47 8.02 -2.59 12.42
C SER A 47 8.58 -2.99 11.05
N SER A 48 9.50 -3.97 11.01
CA SER A 48 10.04 -4.50 9.76
C SER A 48 8.96 -5.19 8.92
N LYS A 49 8.09 -5.99 9.52
CA LYS A 49 6.95 -6.64 8.83
C LYS A 49 5.97 -5.62 8.27
N VAL A 50 5.61 -4.61 9.05
CA VAL A 50 4.71 -3.53 8.60
C VAL A 50 5.30 -2.76 7.43
N LYS A 51 6.59 -2.37 7.54
CA LYS A 51 7.28 -1.66 6.46
C LYS A 51 7.40 -2.51 5.19
N ALA A 52 7.76 -3.79 5.33
CA ALA A 52 7.80 -4.71 4.19
C ALA A 52 6.43 -4.83 3.51
N HIS A 53 5.35 -4.96 4.29
CA HIS A 53 4.00 -5.00 3.75
C HIS A 53 3.62 -3.72 3.01
N LYS A 54 3.91 -2.53 3.56
CA LYS A 54 3.69 -1.24 2.88
C LYS A 54 4.47 -1.14 1.55
N VAL A 55 5.70 -1.65 1.51
CA VAL A 55 6.52 -1.67 0.29
C VAL A 55 5.95 -2.65 -0.74
N HIS A 56 5.54 -3.85 -0.34
CA HIS A 56 4.90 -4.82 -1.24
C HIS A 56 3.59 -4.26 -1.82
N LEU A 57 2.81 -3.55 -1.01
CA LEU A 57 1.60 -2.86 -1.46
C LEU A 57 1.92 -1.78 -2.50
N LEU A 58 2.94 -0.94 -2.24
CA LEU A 58 3.39 0.08 -3.19
C LEU A 58 3.68 -0.56 -4.55
N ILE A 59 4.57 -1.57 -4.59
CA ILE A 59 5.00 -2.21 -5.85
C ILE A 59 4.00 -3.23 -6.42
N GLU A 60 2.80 -3.37 -5.83
CA GLU A 60 1.75 -4.31 -6.25
C GLU A 60 2.17 -5.80 -6.22
N GLU A 61 3.07 -6.17 -5.32
CA GLU A 61 3.57 -7.54 -5.14
C GLU A 61 3.10 -8.16 -3.82
N ILE A 62 1.90 -7.80 -3.37
CA ILE A 62 1.21 -8.51 -2.30
C ILE A 62 0.86 -9.94 -2.76
N PRO A 63 0.68 -10.91 -1.83
CA PRO A 63 0.45 -12.32 -2.17
C PRO A 63 -0.98 -12.57 -2.68
N ILE A 64 -1.32 -12.01 -3.84
CA ILE A 64 -2.56 -12.27 -4.58
C ILE A 64 -2.40 -13.48 -5.50
N ILE A 65 -3.49 -14.15 -5.88
CA ILE A 65 -3.44 -15.36 -6.70
C ILE A 65 -2.61 -15.18 -7.99
N GLU A 66 -2.81 -14.09 -8.74
CA GLU A 66 -2.02 -13.83 -9.96
C GLU A 66 -0.52 -13.65 -9.69
N GLN A 67 -0.15 -13.16 -8.51
CA GLN A 67 1.24 -13.08 -8.09
C GLN A 67 1.78 -14.44 -7.63
N MET A 68 0.96 -15.24 -6.94
CA MET A 68 1.31 -16.57 -6.46
C MET A 68 1.51 -17.54 -7.63
N LYS A 69 0.71 -17.44 -8.71
CA LYS A 69 0.86 -18.21 -9.96
C LYS A 69 2.25 -18.04 -10.60
N LYS A 70 2.88 -16.86 -10.47
CA LYS A 70 4.24 -16.61 -11.00
C LYS A 70 5.31 -17.44 -10.29
N SER A 71 5.09 -17.78 -9.02
CA SER A 71 6.04 -18.55 -8.20
C SER A 71 5.71 -20.03 -8.16
N PHE A 72 4.42 -20.39 -8.17
CA PHE A 72 3.93 -21.76 -7.99
C PHE A 72 2.70 -22.04 -8.86
N LEU A 73 2.88 -22.01 -10.19
CA LEU A 73 1.78 -22.19 -11.13
C LEU A 73 0.99 -23.48 -10.90
N ASP A 74 1.68 -24.60 -10.68
CA ASP A 74 1.04 -25.92 -10.51
C ASP A 74 0.07 -25.99 -9.32
N LEU A 75 0.31 -25.18 -8.28
CA LEU A 75 -0.54 -25.14 -7.08
C LEU A 75 -1.76 -24.23 -7.26
N TYR A 76 -1.57 -23.10 -7.95
CA TYR A 76 -2.57 -22.04 -8.09
C TYR A 76 -3.21 -22.00 -9.48
N ASP A 77 -2.96 -23.01 -10.34
CA ASP A 77 -3.56 -23.09 -11.67
C ASP A 77 -5.08 -23.06 -11.54
N ARG A 78 -5.71 -22.19 -12.35
CA ARG A 78 -7.18 -21.94 -12.36
C ARG A 78 -7.77 -21.39 -11.06
N TRP A 79 -6.97 -21.09 -10.04
CA TRP A 79 -7.51 -20.42 -8.85
C TRP A 79 -8.06 -19.04 -9.23
N LYS A 80 -9.26 -18.77 -8.73
CA LYS A 80 -9.98 -17.50 -8.82
C LYS A 80 -9.84 -16.75 -7.49
N CYS A 81 -10.41 -15.56 -7.43
CA CYS A 81 -10.45 -14.80 -6.19
C CYS A 81 -11.02 -15.63 -5.04
N PRO A 82 -10.30 -15.79 -3.91
CA PRO A 82 -10.78 -16.52 -2.75
C PRO A 82 -12.05 -15.94 -2.13
N SER A 83 -12.31 -14.64 -2.35
CA SER A 83 -13.49 -13.95 -1.82
C SER A 83 -14.73 -14.22 -2.67
N CYS A 84 -14.71 -13.87 -3.97
CA CYS A 84 -15.89 -14.02 -4.83
C CYS A 84 -15.97 -15.35 -5.57
N GLY A 85 -14.83 -16.01 -5.83
CA GLY A 85 -14.76 -17.26 -6.60
C GLY A 85 -15.05 -17.13 -8.10
N LEU A 86 -15.31 -15.92 -8.61
CA LEU A 86 -15.78 -15.69 -9.99
C LEU A 86 -14.65 -15.23 -10.93
N GLU A 87 -13.91 -14.19 -10.52
CA GLU A 87 -12.90 -13.53 -11.35
C GLU A 87 -11.48 -13.92 -10.95
N ASP A 88 -10.49 -13.67 -11.81
CA ASP A 88 -9.08 -13.81 -11.44
C ASP A 88 -8.69 -12.70 -10.45
N GLU A 89 -8.00 -13.07 -9.36
CA GLU A 89 -7.57 -12.09 -8.36
C GLU A 89 -6.30 -11.37 -8.81
N THR A 90 -6.52 -10.25 -9.49
CA THR A 90 -5.51 -9.24 -9.79
C THR A 90 -5.36 -8.27 -8.60
N PHE A 91 -4.32 -7.43 -8.65
CA PHE A 91 -4.12 -6.40 -7.64
C PHE A 91 -5.33 -5.46 -7.54
N ASP A 92 -5.89 -5.07 -8.69
CA ASP A 92 -7.06 -4.20 -8.75
C ASP A 92 -8.33 -4.92 -8.24
N HIS A 93 -8.51 -6.20 -8.59
CA HIS A 93 -9.68 -6.97 -8.16
C HIS A 93 -9.78 -7.07 -6.63
N VAL A 94 -8.67 -7.13 -5.90
CA VAL A 94 -8.69 -7.09 -4.42
C VAL A 94 -9.47 -5.89 -3.88
N TRP A 95 -9.37 -4.74 -4.56
CA TRP A 95 -10.02 -3.48 -4.16
C TRP A 95 -11.39 -3.28 -4.80
N THR A 96 -11.71 -3.98 -5.89
CA THR A 96 -12.98 -3.84 -6.61
C THR A 96 -13.92 -5.05 -6.45
N CYS A 97 -13.49 -6.09 -5.74
CA CYS A 97 -14.30 -7.27 -5.46
C CYS A 97 -15.57 -6.89 -4.68
N ASP A 98 -16.72 -7.33 -5.16
CA ASP A 98 -18.03 -7.02 -4.58
C ASP A 98 -18.15 -7.48 -3.11
N GLU A 99 -17.53 -8.63 -2.79
CA GLU A 99 -17.49 -9.16 -1.41
C GLU A 99 -16.79 -8.21 -0.43
N HIS A 100 -15.90 -7.35 -0.92
CA HIS A 100 -15.18 -6.37 -0.10
C HIS A 100 -15.86 -5.00 -0.06
N GLN A 101 -16.88 -4.76 -0.88
CA GLN A 101 -17.47 -3.43 -1.08
C GLN A 101 -17.98 -2.81 0.22
N SER A 102 -18.72 -3.59 1.03
CA SER A 102 -19.29 -3.13 2.30
C SER A 102 -18.20 -2.70 3.30
N LEU A 103 -17.12 -3.49 3.40
CA LEU A 103 -15.97 -3.21 4.24
C LEU A 103 -15.23 -1.96 3.78
N LEU A 104 -14.97 -1.84 2.48
CA LEU A 104 -14.27 -0.69 1.89
C LEU A 104 -15.08 0.61 2.07
N LEU A 105 -16.39 0.57 1.91
CA LEU A 105 -17.27 1.70 2.19
C LEU A 105 -17.22 2.12 3.67
N LYS A 106 -17.23 1.14 4.58
CA LYS A 106 -17.09 1.41 6.01
C LYS A 106 -15.74 2.06 6.35
N ILE A 107 -14.63 1.53 5.80
CA ILE A 107 -13.29 2.10 5.99
C ILE A 107 -13.28 3.54 5.46
N LYS A 108 -13.75 3.77 4.24
CA LYS A 108 -13.81 5.10 3.62
C LYS A 108 -14.55 6.10 4.51
N ASN A 109 -15.76 5.76 4.95
CA ASN A 109 -16.58 6.65 5.77
C ASN A 109 -15.91 6.95 7.12
N ASN A 110 -15.38 5.92 7.80
CA ASN A 110 -14.65 6.09 9.05
C ASN A 110 -13.43 7.01 8.89
N THR A 111 -12.70 6.88 7.79
CA THR A 111 -11.55 7.75 7.48
C THR A 111 -11.99 9.19 7.24
N ILE A 112 -13.07 9.41 6.48
CA ILE A 112 -13.64 10.74 6.27
C ILE A 112 -14.02 11.39 7.60
N ASP A 113 -14.74 10.66 8.47
CA ASP A 113 -15.17 11.16 9.78
C ASP A 113 -13.98 11.49 10.70
N LEU A 114 -12.92 10.68 10.66
CA LEU A 114 -11.69 10.95 11.39
C LEU A 114 -11.01 12.24 10.89
N LEU A 115 -10.87 12.40 9.58
CA LEU A 115 -10.24 13.59 8.99
C LEU A 115 -11.03 14.87 9.30
N TYR A 116 -12.36 14.80 9.27
CA TYR A 116 -13.20 15.92 9.69
C TYR A 116 -12.98 16.29 11.16
N ARG A 117 -12.92 15.31 12.06
CA ARG A 117 -12.64 15.57 13.49
C ARG A 117 -11.28 16.23 13.69
N ILE A 118 -10.22 15.68 13.10
CA ILE A 118 -8.86 16.25 13.19
C ILE A 118 -8.84 17.69 12.67
N LYS A 119 -9.55 17.96 11.56
CA LYS A 119 -9.66 19.31 11.01
C LYS A 119 -10.35 20.27 11.98
N GLN A 120 -11.46 19.87 12.61
CA GLN A 120 -12.16 20.72 13.58
C GLN A 120 -11.27 21.02 14.78
N GLU A 121 -10.66 20.00 15.39
CA GLU A 121 -9.73 20.17 16.51
C GLU A 121 -8.57 21.12 16.19
N PHE A 122 -8.09 21.11 14.95
CA PHE A 122 -7.04 22.02 14.50
C PHE A 122 -7.55 23.47 14.34
N TRP A 123 -8.76 23.67 13.82
CA TRP A 123 -9.38 25.01 13.69
C TRP A 123 -9.74 25.62 15.05
N ASP A 124 -10.24 24.81 15.98
CA ASP A 124 -10.55 25.24 17.34
C ASP A 124 -9.29 25.74 18.06
N LYS A 125 -8.17 25.02 17.93
CA LYS A 125 -6.86 25.42 18.51
C LYS A 125 -6.24 26.70 17.93
N ILE A 126 -6.61 27.08 16.70
CA ILE A 126 -6.13 28.33 16.07
C ILE A 126 -7.01 29.52 16.48
N SER A 127 -8.23 29.26 16.95
CA SER A 127 -9.21 30.29 17.30
C SER A 127 -9.15 30.70 18.78
N GLU A 128 -8.38 29.99 19.60
CA GLU A 128 -7.97 30.34 20.98
C GLU A 128 -6.66 31.13 21.01
#